data_AF-A0A956UDJ0-F1
#
_entry.id   AF-A0A956UDJ0-F1
#
_cell.length_a   1.000
_cell.length_b   1.000
_cell.length_c   1.000
_cell.angle_alpha   90.00
_cell.angle_beta   90.00
_cell.angle_gamma   90.00
#
_symmetry.space_group_name_H-M   'P 1'
#
loop_
_entity.id
_entity.type
_entity.pdbx_description
1 polymer ?
#
loop_
_entity_poly.entity_id
_entity_poly.type
_entity_poly.pdbx_seq_one_letter_code
_entity_poly.pdbx_strand_id
1 'polypeptide(L)'
;GLESGISIYDSSLGGMGGCPYAPGAAGNLATEDLVYLLHGIGCDTGIDLDRLVDAGLLAQELLGKKLPGRYLGAALGKRQKGCPAVESCADSSGSAVR
;
A
#
# COMPACT_ATOMS: atom_id res chain seq x y z
N GLY A 1 22.69 -1.06 -8.92
CA GLY A 1 21.43 -1.22 -9.67
C GLY A 1 21.14 0.07 -10.39
N LEU A 2 20.51 1.02 -9.70
CA LEU A 2 20.18 2.33 -10.27
C LEU A 2 21.42 3.10 -10.72
N GLU A 3 22.44 3.19 -9.87
CA GLU A 3 23.75 3.79 -10.18
C GLU A 3 24.50 3.08 -11.32
N SER A 4 24.08 1.88 -11.67
CA SER A 4 24.65 1.07 -12.74
C SER A 4 23.90 1.24 -14.07
N GLY A 5 22.92 2.16 -14.12
CA GLY A 5 22.13 2.46 -15.33
C GLY A 5 20.93 1.53 -15.57
N ILE A 6 20.55 0.69 -14.60
CA ILE A 6 19.34 -0.14 -14.72
C ILE A 6 18.11 0.76 -14.55
N SER A 7 17.16 0.65 -15.47
CA SER A 7 15.93 1.45 -15.49
C SER A 7 14.63 0.65 -15.41
N ILE A 8 14.72 -0.69 -15.40
CA ILE A 8 13.57 -1.60 -15.34
C ILE A 8 13.66 -2.40 -14.05
N TYR A 9 12.58 -2.38 -13.26
CA TYR A 9 12.48 -3.03 -11.97
C TYR A 9 11.14 -3.71 -11.82
N ASP A 10 11.16 -4.98 -11.41
CA ASP A 10 9.95 -5.69 -11.02
C ASP A 10 9.65 -5.44 -9.54
N SER A 11 8.38 -5.21 -9.23
CA SER A 11 7.87 -5.01 -7.88
C SER A 11 6.44 -5.55 -7.78
N SER A 12 5.89 -5.59 -6.57
CA SER A 12 4.52 -6.04 -6.33
C SER A 12 3.79 -5.05 -5.44
N LEU A 13 2.53 -4.79 -5.75
CA LEU A 13 1.68 -3.88 -4.99
C LEU A 13 1.64 -4.27 -3.50
N GLY A 14 1.87 -3.31 -2.61
CA GLY A 14 1.96 -3.49 -1.16
C GLY A 14 3.03 -4.49 -0.69
N GLY A 15 3.95 -4.92 -1.55
CA GLY A 15 4.91 -5.99 -1.24
C GLY A 15 4.26 -7.37 -1.19
N MET A 16 3.16 -7.54 -1.93
CA MET A 16 2.47 -8.82 -2.06
C MET A 16 3.37 -9.92 -2.61
N GLY A 17 3.08 -11.14 -2.16
CA GLY A 17 3.81 -12.34 -2.53
C GLY A 17 4.53 -12.93 -1.31
N GLY A 18 5.44 -13.84 -1.59
CA GLY A 18 6.19 -14.61 -0.61
C GLY A 18 6.88 -15.77 -1.31
N CYS A 19 7.89 -16.35 -0.67
CA CYS A 19 8.57 -17.50 -1.22
C CYS A 19 7.95 -18.80 -0.67
N PRO A 20 7.43 -19.71 -1.52
CA PRO A 20 6.89 -20.98 -1.05
C PRO A 20 7.96 -21.88 -0.40
N TYR A 21 9.24 -21.63 -0.71
CA TYR A 21 10.39 -22.37 -0.18
C TYR A 21 11.01 -21.74 1.07
N ALA A 22 10.67 -20.49 1.40
CA ALA A 22 11.21 -19.78 2.56
C ALA A 22 10.06 -19.19 3.40
N PRO A 23 9.55 -19.97 4.39
CA PRO A 23 8.49 -19.52 5.27
C PRO A 23 8.88 -18.23 6.00
N GLY A 24 8.03 -17.21 5.89
CA GLY A 24 8.26 -15.91 6.54
C GLY A 24 9.21 -14.96 5.80
N ALA A 25 9.69 -15.32 4.61
CA ALA A 25 10.40 -14.35 3.77
C ALA A 25 9.50 -13.15 3.45
N ALA A 26 10.04 -11.94 3.59
CA ALA A 26 9.41 -10.75 3.06
C ALA A 26 9.20 -10.97 1.55
N GLY A 27 7.99 -10.69 1.05
CA GLY A 27 7.61 -10.91 -0.34
C GLY A 27 8.42 -10.06 -1.32
N ASN A 28 7.80 -9.70 -2.44
CA ASN A 28 8.45 -8.80 -3.40
C ASN A 28 8.64 -7.41 -2.80
N LEU A 29 9.53 -6.61 -3.41
CA LEU A 29 9.63 -5.18 -3.13
C LEU A 29 8.27 -4.52 -3.37
N ALA A 30 7.82 -3.70 -2.41
CA ALA A 30 6.57 -2.97 -2.55
C ALA A 30 6.70 -1.88 -3.62
N THR A 31 5.77 -1.85 -4.57
CA THR A 31 5.75 -0.86 -5.65
C THR A 31 5.66 0.56 -5.10
N GLU A 32 4.91 0.78 -4.02
CA GLU A 32 4.78 2.07 -3.34
C GLU A 32 6.11 2.57 -2.79
N ASP A 33 6.87 1.67 -2.15
CA ASP A 33 8.18 1.99 -1.57
C ASP A 33 9.19 2.32 -2.68
N LEU A 34 9.16 1.57 -3.80
CA LEU A 34 10.00 1.84 -4.96
C LEU A 34 9.66 3.18 -5.62
N VAL A 35 8.39 3.43 -5.90
CA VAL A 35 7.96 4.68 -6.55
C VAL A 35 8.25 5.87 -5.64
N TYR A 36 8.02 5.76 -4.33
CA TYR A 36 8.37 6.79 -3.36
C TYR A 36 9.86 7.13 -3.40
N LEU A 37 10.73 6.11 -3.42
CA LEU A 37 12.17 6.31 -3.55
C LEU A 37 12.51 7.02 -4.87
N LEU A 38 12.00 6.52 -5.99
CA LEU A 38 12.30 7.03 -7.33
C LEU A 38 11.85 8.49 -7.48
N HIS A 39 10.65 8.83 -7.02
CA HIS A 39 10.18 10.22 -6.99
C HIS A 39 11.05 11.09 -6.08
N GLY A 40 11.44 10.59 -4.91
CA GLY A 40 12.27 11.32 -3.94
C GLY A 40 13.66 11.70 -4.47
N ILE A 41 14.19 10.92 -5.42
CA ILE A 41 15.46 11.21 -6.10
C ILE A 41 15.27 11.89 -7.47
N GLY A 42 14.04 12.27 -7.81
CA GLY A 42 13.71 13.03 -9.02
C GLY A 42 13.54 12.19 -10.30
N CYS A 43 13.39 10.87 -10.18
CA CYS A 43 13.05 10.02 -11.32
C CYS A 43 11.55 10.05 -11.61
N ASP A 44 11.18 10.31 -12.86
CA ASP A 44 9.80 10.18 -13.32
C ASP A 44 9.47 8.72 -13.64
N THR A 45 8.40 8.22 -13.05
CA THR A 45 7.88 6.87 -13.26
C THR A 45 6.55 6.85 -14.00
N GLY A 46 5.88 8.00 -14.16
CA GLY A 46 4.50 8.10 -14.66
C GLY A 46 3.43 7.52 -13.72
N ILE A 47 3.78 7.15 -12.49
CA ILE A 47 2.87 6.54 -11.52
C ILE A 47 2.42 7.59 -10.49
N ASP A 48 1.12 7.65 -10.22
CA ASP A 48 0.53 8.47 -9.16
C ASP A 48 0.55 7.69 -7.83
N LEU A 49 1.26 8.21 -6.82
CA LEU A 49 1.41 7.56 -5.52
C LEU A 49 0.08 7.46 -4.75
N ASP A 50 -0.79 8.46 -4.83
CA ASP A 50 -2.06 8.44 -4.10
C ASP A 50 -3.03 7.40 -4.66
N ARG A 51 -3.09 7.29 -5.99
CA ARG A 51 -3.86 6.23 -6.68
C ARG A 51 -3.28 4.84 -6.41
N LEU A 52 -1.95 4.73 -6.30
CA LEU A 52 -1.30 3.48 -5.96
C LEU A 52 -1.64 3.05 -4.52
N VAL A 53 -1.73 4.00 -3.59
CA VAL A 53 -2.20 3.76 -2.22
C VAL A 53 -3.66 3.29 -2.20
N ASP A 54 -4.53 3.86 -3.04
CA ASP A 54 -5.93 3.40 -3.18
C ASP A 54 -6.00 1.95 -3.66
N ALA A 55 -5.18 1.59 -4.66
CA ALA A 55 -5.08 0.22 -5.13
C ALA A 55 -4.56 -0.73 -4.04
N GLY A 56 -3.57 -0.30 -3.25
CA GLY A 56 -3.05 -1.06 -2.12
C GLY A 56 -4.09 -1.29 -1.02
N LEU A 57 -4.95 -0.30 -0.75
CA LEU A 57 -6.07 -0.44 0.18
C LEU A 57 -7.07 -1.50 -0.31
N LEU A 58 -7.49 -1.40 -1.57
CA LEU A 58 -8.38 -2.38 -2.19
C LEU A 58 -7.78 -3.80 -2.13
N ALA A 59 -6.48 -3.94 -2.39
CA ALA A 59 -5.80 -5.23 -2.32
C ALA A 59 -5.80 -5.82 -0.90
N GLN A 60 -5.63 -5.00 0.14
CA GLN A 60 -5.77 -5.46 1.54
C GLN A 60 -7.18 -5.95 1.85
N GLU A 61 -8.20 -5.24 1.37
CA GLU A 61 -9.61 -5.61 1.55
C GLU A 61 -9.93 -6.95 0.88
N LEU A 62 -9.50 -7.13 -0.38
CA LEU A 62 -9.71 -8.37 -1.12
C LEU A 62 -8.97 -9.57 -0.53
N LEU A 63 -7.77 -9.35 0.03
CA LEU A 63 -6.98 -10.41 0.65
C LEU A 63 -7.32 -10.66 2.12
N GLY A 64 -8.09 -9.78 2.76
CA GLY A 64 -8.41 -9.85 4.19
C GLY A 64 -7.19 -9.74 5.10
N LYS A 65 -6.07 -9.13 4.64
CA LYS A 65 -4.85 -8.99 5.42
C LYS A 65 -4.13 -7.67 5.11
N LYS A 66 -3.36 -7.18 6.09
CA LYS A 66 -2.48 -6.04 5.89
C LYS A 66 -1.30 -6.42 4.99
N LEU A 67 -0.96 -5.50 4.09
CA LEU A 67 0.19 -5.63 3.21
C LEU A 67 1.45 -5.03 3.87
N PRO A 68 2.65 -5.61 3.64
CA PRO A 68 3.87 -5.21 4.33
C PRO A 68 4.51 -3.89 3.85
N GLY A 69 4.06 -3.32 2.72
CA GLY A 69 4.61 -2.09 2.15
C GLY A 69 4.60 -0.93 3.13
N ARG A 70 5.76 -0.28 3.33
CA ARG A 70 5.94 0.72 4.40
C ARG A 70 5.25 2.04 4.07
N TYR A 71 5.42 2.50 2.84
CA TYR A 71 4.78 3.72 2.34
C TYR A 71 3.26 3.59 2.34
N LEU A 72 2.73 2.44 1.88
CA LEU A 72 1.29 2.14 1.95
C LEU A 72 0.77 2.27 3.38
N GLY A 73 1.41 1.61 4.34
CA GLY A 73 1.03 1.68 5.76
C GLY A 73 1.08 3.10 6.32
N ALA A 74 2.13 3.85 6.00
CA ALA A 74 2.29 5.24 6.44
C ALA A 74 1.22 6.16 5.84
N ALA A 75 0.94 6.03 4.53
CA ALA A 75 -0.06 6.82 3.83
C ALA A 75 -1.48 6.57 4.38
N LEU A 76 -1.85 5.30 4.56
CA LEU A 76 -3.14 4.95 5.17
C LEU A 76 -3.25 5.44 6.61
N GLY A 77 -2.17 5.32 7.40
CA GLY A 77 -2.13 5.84 8.77
C GLY A 77 -2.30 7.36 8.83
N LYS A 78 -1.74 8.10 7.86
CA LYS A 78 -1.94 9.56 7.73
C LYS A 78 -3.38 9.89 7.36
N ARG A 79 -3.99 9.15 6.42
CA ARG A 79 -5.40 9.36 5.99
C ARG A 79 -6.40 9.12 7.12
N GLN A 80 -6.17 8.08 7.94
CA GLN A 80 -7.03 7.79 9.11
C GLN A 80 -6.96 8.89 10.18
N LYS A 81 -5.77 9.46 10.42
CA LYS A 81 -5.60 10.58 11.37
C LYS A 81 -6.17 11.91 10.85
N GLY A 82 -6.35 12.05 9.53
CA GLY A 82 -6.95 13.21 8.89
C GLY A 82 -8.47 13.15 8.76
N CYS A 83 -9.10 12.01 9.06
CA CYS A 83 -10.55 11.91 9.15
C CYS A 83 -10.99 12.48 10.51
N PRO A 84 -11.79 13.58 10.56
CA PRO A 84 -12.46 13.93 11.81
C PRO A 84 -13.28 12.72 12.24
N ALA A 85 -13.15 12.32 13.52
CA ALA A 85 -13.94 11.23 14.08
C ALA A 85 -15.41 11.46 13.70
N VAL A 86 -16.00 10.50 12.99
CA VAL A 86 -17.39 10.60 12.53
C VAL A 86 -18.29 10.42 13.77
N GLU A 87 -18.50 11.50 14.52
CA GLU A 87 -19.72 11.64 15.29
C GLU A 87 -20.87 11.86 14.28
N SER A 88 -21.92 11.06 14.42
CA SER A 88 -23.13 11.00 13.59
C SER A 88 -22.99 10.43 12.17
N CYS A 89 -23.00 9.09 12.08
CA CYS A 89 -23.75 8.38 11.06
C CYS A 89 -24.27 7.06 11.66
N ALA A 90 -25.12 7.20 12.67
CA ALA A 90 -26.14 6.23 13.10
C ALA A 90 -27.45 7.05 13.11
N ASP A 91 -28.61 6.64 12.61
CA ASP A 91 -29.14 5.42 12.01
C ASP A 91 -30.39 5.84 11.20
N SER A 92 -30.85 5.02 10.25
CA SER A 92 -32.30 4.80 10.12
C SER A 92 -32.65 3.48 9.43
N SER A 93 -32.12 2.35 9.91
CA SER A 93 -32.83 1.05 9.85
C SER A 93 -32.03 0.01 10.64
N GLY A 94 -32.51 -0.29 11.84
CA GLY A 94 -31.82 -1.11 12.82
C GLY A 94 -31.71 -2.59 12.46
N SER A 95 -30.69 -3.23 13.01
CA SER A 95 -30.82 -4.33 13.97
C SER A 95 -29.43 -4.92 14.19
N ALA A 96 -28.84 -4.62 15.36
CA ALA A 96 -27.67 -5.33 15.83
C ALA A 96 -28.08 -6.78 16.15
N VAL A 97 -27.54 -7.74 15.38
CA VAL A 97 -27.50 -9.14 15.82
C VAL A 97 -26.11 -9.37 16.39
N ARG A 98 -26.12 -9.87 17.63
CA ARG A 98 -24.98 -10.21 18.47
C ARG A 98 -24.05 -11.23 17.83
#